data_AF-A0AAN8EXJ0-F1
#
_entry.id   AF-A0AAN8EXJ0-F1
#
_cell.length_a   1.000
_cell.length_b   1.000
_cell.length_c   1.000
_cell.angle_alpha   90.00
_cell.angle_beta   90.00
_cell.angle_gamma   90.00
#
_symmetry.space_group_name_H-M   'P 1'
#
loop_
_entity.id
_entity.type
_entity.pdbx_description
1 polymer ?
#
loop_
_entity_poly.entity_id
_entity_poly.type
_entity_poly.pdbx_seq_one_letter_code
_entity_poly.pdbx_strand_id
1 'polypeptide(L)'
;MHCSSLTGCSWDPTGVKLALSSENLLWFANVRPRYKWGYCGHTVVYSYEKAERGDYRVVFYESKLDESYSKPVRQLEQLATGSDYCVIANRPEDSLGKYVDIEPQTISLNSWAAVVAGGDSYFIWHFLVPHKSTSTRPVAMSAEEK
;
A
#
# COMPACT_ATOMS: atom_id res chain seq x y z
N MET A 1 28.57 -1.11 4.24
CA MET A 1 27.88 0.01 4.92
C MET A 1 27.99 -0.24 6.41
N HIS A 2 28.72 0.60 7.14
CA HIS A 2 28.68 0.54 8.61
C HIS A 2 27.28 1.01 9.05
N CYS A 3 26.49 0.11 9.62
CA CYS A 3 25.22 0.47 10.22
C CYS A 3 25.52 1.02 11.61
N SER A 4 25.48 2.34 11.77
CA SER A 4 25.65 3.00 13.07
C SER A 4 24.52 2.56 13.99
N SER A 5 24.87 2.02 15.16
CA SER A 5 23.87 1.53 16.12
C SER A 5 23.11 2.71 16.73
N LEU A 6 21.79 2.61 16.82
CA LEU A 6 20.96 3.56 17.56
C LEU A 6 21.17 3.35 19.06
N THR A 7 21.60 4.39 19.77
CA THR A 7 21.92 4.31 21.21
C THR A 7 20.79 4.84 22.09
N GLY A 8 19.83 5.57 21.52
CA GLY A 8 18.73 6.16 22.28
C GLY A 8 17.66 6.77 21.39
N CYS A 9 16.46 6.89 21.95
CA CYS A 9 15.34 7.60 21.33
C CYS A 9 14.49 8.33 22.38
N SER A 10 13.87 9.44 22.00
CA SER A 10 12.85 10.11 22.81
C SER A 10 11.79 10.75 21.92
N TRP A 11 10.56 10.81 22.43
CA TRP A 11 9.42 11.40 21.75
C TRP A 11 9.07 12.73 22.39
N ASP A 12 8.61 13.68 21.58
CA ASP A 12 7.93 14.83 22.13
C ASP A 12 6.54 14.43 22.70
N PRO A 13 5.96 15.22 23.62
CA PRO A 13 4.68 14.89 24.24
C PRO A 13 3.51 14.74 23.25
N THR A 14 3.59 15.33 22.05
CA THR A 14 2.54 15.22 21.03
C THR A 14 2.69 13.99 20.13
N GLY A 15 3.82 13.28 20.20
CA GLY A 15 4.07 12.07 19.41
C GLY A 15 4.37 12.31 17.92
N VAL A 16 4.70 13.54 17.53
CA VAL A 16 4.97 13.91 16.12
C VAL A 16 6.43 14.25 15.87
N LYS A 17 7.27 14.25 16.90
CA LYS A 17 8.70 14.47 16.80
C LYS A 17 9.45 13.39 17.56
N LEU A 18 10.51 12.92 16.93
CA LEU A 18 11.40 11.90 17.44
C LEU A 18 12.82 12.46 17.47
N ALA A 19 13.49 12.36 18.61
CA ALA A 19 14.93 12.56 18.71
C ALA A 19 15.61 11.20 18.81
N LEU A 20 16.61 10.96 17.95
CA LEU A 20 17.41 9.73 17.92
C LEU A 20 18.87 10.07 18.13
N SER A 21 19.58 9.24 18.90
CA SER A 21 21.04 9.32 19.04
C SER A 21 21.70 8.11 18.40
N SER A 22 22.78 8.35 17.64
CA SER A 22 23.64 7.29 17.11
C SER A 22 25.08 7.77 17.06
N GLU A 23 25.98 7.00 17.67
CA GLU A 23 27.41 7.29 17.77
C GLU A 23 27.70 8.75 18.20
N ASN A 24 27.94 9.64 17.23
CA ASN A 24 28.29 11.06 17.42
C ASN A 24 27.25 12.04 16.82
N LEU A 25 26.07 11.55 16.44
CA LEU A 25 25.00 12.33 15.81
C LEU A 25 23.72 12.33 16.66
N LEU A 26 23.06 13.48 16.68
CA LEU A 26 21.67 13.65 17.13
C LEU A 26 20.80 13.97 15.93
N TRP A 27 19.77 13.16 15.71
CA TRP A 27 18.78 13.34 14.66
C TRP A 27 17.48 13.83 15.26
N PHE A 28 16.88 14.84 14.64
CA PHE A 28 15.52 15.28 14.94
C PHE A 28 14.64 15.02 13.72
N ALA A 29 13.61 14.19 13.88
CA ALA A 29 12.69 13.84 12.81
C ALA A 29 11.26 14.27 13.17
N ASN A 30 10.53 14.79 12.19
CA ASN A 30 9.08 14.94 12.30
C ASN A 30 8.42 13.68 11.75
N VAL A 31 7.70 12.96 12.61
CA VAL A 31 6.87 11.83 12.22
C VAL A 31 5.55 12.37 11.68
N ARG A 32 5.16 11.92 10.48
CA ARG A 32 3.85 12.24 9.88
C ARG A 32 2.95 11.01 10.04
N PRO A 33 2.05 10.97 11.03
CA PRO A 33 1.24 9.78 11.33
C PRO A 33 0.22 9.42 10.25
N ARG A 34 0.08 10.25 9.21
CA ARG A 34 -0.98 10.17 8.20
C ARG A 34 -0.59 9.38 6.95
N TYR A 35 0.61 8.82 6.88
CA TYR A 35 0.97 7.98 5.77
C TYR A 35 0.16 6.69 5.80
N LYS A 36 -0.71 6.52 4.82
CA LYS A 36 -1.45 5.29 4.63
C LYS A 36 -0.52 4.27 3.96
N TRP A 37 -0.41 3.09 4.54
CA TRP A 37 0.48 2.05 4.04
C TRP A 37 -0.04 0.66 4.41
N GLY A 38 0.54 -0.36 3.79
CA GLY A 38 0.32 -1.76 4.11
C GLY A 38 1.34 -2.64 3.38
N TYR A 39 1.23 -3.95 3.59
CA TYR A 39 2.09 -4.95 2.97
C TYR A 39 1.24 -6.10 2.43
N CYS A 40 1.43 -6.43 1.16
CA CYS A 40 0.75 -7.54 0.49
C CYS A 40 1.62 -8.09 -0.64
N GLY A 41 1.61 -9.40 -0.88
CA GLY A 41 2.30 -10.01 -2.01
C GLY A 41 3.77 -9.60 -2.16
N HIS A 42 4.52 -9.58 -1.05
CA HIS A 42 5.93 -9.13 -0.99
C HIS A 42 6.21 -7.65 -1.34
N THR A 43 5.15 -6.85 -1.45
CA THR A 43 5.21 -5.43 -1.81
C THR A 43 4.79 -4.57 -0.64
N VAL A 44 5.63 -3.59 -0.27
CA VAL A 44 5.23 -2.51 0.63
C VAL A 44 4.48 -1.49 -0.21
N VAL A 45 3.21 -1.25 0.12
CA VAL A 45 2.39 -0.24 -0.54
C VAL A 45 2.25 0.93 0.41
N TYR A 46 2.68 2.11 0.01
CA TYR A 46 2.58 3.30 0.86
C TYR A 46 2.22 4.54 0.05
N SER A 47 1.60 5.50 0.72
CA SER A 47 1.22 6.78 0.13
C SER A 47 1.98 7.93 0.75
N TYR A 48 2.18 8.99 -0.01
CA TYR A 48 2.60 10.29 0.52
C TYR A 48 1.93 11.43 -0.24
N GLU A 49 1.65 12.50 0.48
CA GLU A 49 1.12 13.74 -0.08
C GLU A 49 2.25 14.57 -0.69
N LYS A 50 2.01 15.12 -1.88
CA LYS A 50 2.89 16.12 -2.49
C LYS A 50 2.65 17.50 -1.87
N ALA A 51 3.44 18.48 -2.30
CA ALA A 51 3.33 19.85 -1.79
C ALA A 51 1.93 20.46 -2.01
N GLU A 52 1.24 20.04 -3.07
CA GLU A 52 -0.14 20.43 -3.34
C GLU A 52 -1.12 19.55 -2.56
N ARG A 53 -2.01 20.21 -1.80
CA ARG A 53 -2.98 19.53 -0.94
C ARG A 53 -3.89 18.62 -1.76
N GLY A 54 -3.97 17.36 -1.36
CA GLY A 54 -4.84 16.37 -2.03
C GLY A 54 -4.23 15.66 -3.25
N ASP A 55 -2.99 15.98 -3.63
CA ASP A 55 -2.24 15.20 -4.63
C ASP A 55 -1.34 14.18 -3.92
N TYR A 56 -1.69 12.89 -4.02
CA TYR A 56 -0.94 11.80 -3.41
C TYR A 56 -0.18 11.01 -4.48
N ARG A 57 0.95 10.43 -4.08
CA ARG A 57 1.53 9.28 -4.80
C ARG A 57 1.34 8.05 -3.97
N VAL A 58 0.90 6.97 -4.61
CA VAL A 58 0.94 5.62 -4.04
C VAL A 58 2.10 4.88 -4.69
N VAL A 59 3.01 4.37 -3.86
CA VAL A 59 4.20 3.62 -4.24
C VAL A 59 3.99 2.15 -3.90
N PHE A 60 4.41 1.29 -4.82
CA PHE A 60 4.48 -0.16 -4.72
C PHE A 60 5.96 -0.52 -4.74
N TYR A 61 6.51 -0.87 -3.60
CA TYR A 61 7.92 -1.22 -3.44
C TYR A 61 8.07 -2.73 -3.23
N GLU A 62 8.65 -3.42 -4.22
CA GLU A 62 8.92 -4.85 -4.14
C GLU A 62 10.26 -5.10 -3.45
N SER A 63 10.17 -5.51 -2.19
CA SER A 63 11.32 -5.67 -1.30
C SER A 63 12.38 -6.67 -1.77
N LYS A 64 12.01 -7.65 -2.60
CA LYS A 64 12.94 -8.69 -3.10
C LYS A 64 13.74 -8.25 -4.31
N LEU A 65 13.13 -7.48 -5.21
CA LEU A 65 13.77 -6.98 -6.43
C LEU A 65 14.39 -5.60 -6.22
N ASP A 66 14.07 -4.95 -5.10
CA ASP A 66 14.43 -3.55 -4.81
C ASP A 66 13.91 -2.57 -5.88
N GLU A 67 12.74 -2.89 -6.44
CA GLU A 67 12.09 -2.10 -7.48
C GLU A 67 10.88 -1.36 -6.92
N SER A 68 10.64 -0.15 -7.45
CA SER A 68 9.46 0.64 -7.09
C SER A 68 8.69 1.11 -8.31
N TYR A 69 7.37 0.96 -8.23
CA TYR A 69 6.43 1.56 -9.16
C TYR A 69 5.58 2.59 -8.40
N SER A 70 5.27 3.73 -9.01
CA SER A 70 4.41 4.73 -8.37
C SER A 70 3.36 5.28 -9.32
N LYS A 71 2.16 5.52 -8.78
CA LYS A 71 1.07 6.16 -9.53
C LYS A 71 0.52 7.38 -8.77
N PRO A 72 0.14 8.45 -9.48
CA PRO A 72 -0.58 9.57 -8.88
C PRO A 72 -2.01 9.15 -8.51
N VAL A 73 -2.48 9.61 -7.35
CA VAL A 73 -3.83 9.41 -6.84
C VAL A 73 -4.30 10.71 -6.22
N ARG A 74 -5.31 11.35 -6.81
CA ARG A 74 -5.93 12.55 -6.23
C ARG A 74 -6.94 12.18 -5.18
N GLN A 75 -7.10 13.02 -4.16
CA GLN A 75 -8.09 12.87 -3.10
C GLN A 75 -8.05 11.47 -2.43
N LEU A 76 -6.86 11.00 -2.06
CA LEU A 76 -6.69 9.67 -1.45
C LEU A 76 -7.33 9.60 -0.05
N GLU A 77 -8.41 8.84 0.07
CA GLU A 77 -9.20 8.71 1.31
C GLU A 77 -8.79 7.53 2.16
N GLN A 78 -8.52 6.37 1.55
CA GLN A 78 -8.09 5.16 2.25
C GLN A 78 -7.15 4.28 1.42
N LEU A 79 -6.30 3.52 2.11
CA LEU A 79 -5.47 2.47 1.54
C LEU A 79 -5.50 1.28 2.49
N ALA A 80 -5.83 0.11 1.96
CA ALA A 80 -5.85 -1.12 2.72
C ALA A 80 -5.15 -2.24 1.94
N THR A 81 -4.53 -3.16 2.66
CA THR A 81 -3.90 -4.36 2.11
C THR A 81 -4.44 -5.61 2.78
N GLY A 82 -4.48 -6.72 2.05
CA GLY A 82 -4.85 -8.03 2.59
C GLY A 82 -4.48 -9.14 1.63
N SER A 83 -3.87 -10.20 2.16
CA SER A 83 -3.29 -11.29 1.37
C SER A 83 -2.31 -10.74 0.31
N ASP A 84 -2.65 -10.88 -0.97
CA ASP A 84 -1.83 -10.44 -2.11
C ASP A 84 -2.39 -9.18 -2.79
N TYR A 85 -3.38 -8.54 -2.17
CA TYR A 85 -4.15 -7.47 -2.78
C TYR A 85 -4.04 -6.17 -1.97
N CYS A 86 -4.26 -5.06 -2.68
CA CYS A 86 -4.45 -3.76 -2.07
C CYS A 86 -5.68 -3.07 -2.68
N VAL A 87 -6.35 -2.26 -1.87
CA VAL A 87 -7.44 -1.38 -2.29
C VAL A 87 -7.01 0.05 -2.03
N ILE A 88 -7.23 0.90 -3.03
CA ILE A 88 -7.02 2.33 -2.96
C ILE A 88 -8.38 2.97 -3.18
N ALA A 89 -8.85 3.71 -2.18
CA ALA A 89 -10.10 4.47 -2.27
C ALA A 89 -9.78 5.95 -2.32
N ASN A 90 -10.38 6.64 -3.28
CA ASN A 90 -10.22 8.07 -3.48
C ASN A 90 -11.56 8.73 -3.77
N ARG A 91 -11.71 9.99 -3.34
CA ARG A 91 -12.91 10.78 -3.66
C ARG A 91 -12.89 11.11 -5.16
N PRO A 92 -14.00 10.90 -5.89
CA PRO A 92 -14.07 11.31 -7.29
C PRO A 92 -14.07 12.83 -7.42
N GLU A 93 -13.41 13.35 -8.46
CA GLU A 93 -13.48 14.78 -8.83
C GLU A 93 -14.68 15.04 -9.76
N ASP A 94 -15.05 14.06 -10.60
CA ASP A 94 -16.12 14.19 -11.61
C ASP A 94 -17.23 13.16 -11.37
N SER A 95 -18.48 13.54 -11.66
CA SER A 95 -19.68 12.69 -11.46
C SER A 95 -19.88 11.60 -12.53
N LEU A 96 -18.93 11.41 -13.45
CA LEU A 96 -19.11 10.62 -14.68
C LEU A 96 -18.70 9.14 -14.56
N GLY A 97 -18.19 8.69 -13.41
CA GLY A 97 -17.81 7.31 -13.16
C GLY A 97 -18.85 6.50 -12.37
N LYS A 98 -18.66 5.17 -12.34
CA LYS A 98 -19.39 4.27 -11.44
C LYS A 98 -18.73 4.34 -10.06
N TYR A 99 -19.33 5.10 -9.15
CA TYR A 99 -18.85 5.24 -7.78
C TYR A 99 -19.76 4.51 -6.80
N VAL A 100 -19.20 4.22 -5.62
CA VAL A 100 -19.98 3.75 -4.48
C VAL A 100 -20.25 4.97 -3.61
N ASP A 101 -21.52 5.20 -3.29
CA ASP A 101 -21.94 6.31 -2.43
C ASP A 101 -21.71 5.95 -0.95
N ILE A 102 -20.43 5.90 -0.56
CA ILE A 102 -19.99 5.62 0.81
C ILE A 102 -18.74 6.43 1.13
N GLU A 103 -18.74 7.13 2.27
CA GLU A 103 -17.54 7.75 2.82
C GLU A 103 -16.74 6.70 3.61
N PRO A 104 -15.56 6.27 3.14
CA PRO A 104 -14.86 5.13 3.72
C PRO A 104 -14.19 5.51 5.04
N GLN A 105 -14.74 5.02 6.16
CA GLN A 105 -14.10 5.13 7.47
C GLN A 105 -13.02 4.07 7.64
N THR A 106 -13.28 2.84 7.18
CA THR A 106 -12.31 1.76 7.18
C THR A 106 -12.52 0.81 5.99
N ILE A 107 -11.45 0.16 5.56
CA ILE A 107 -11.47 -0.85 4.50
C ILE A 107 -10.71 -2.08 4.99
N SER A 108 -11.31 -3.26 4.82
CA SER A 108 -10.65 -4.54 5.03
C SER A 108 -10.86 -5.42 3.81
N LEU A 109 -9.92 -6.32 3.54
CA LEU A 109 -9.98 -7.19 2.37
C LEU A 109 -9.39 -8.57 2.69
N ASN A 110 -9.87 -9.56 1.96
CA ASN A 110 -9.31 -10.91 1.93
C ASN A 110 -8.94 -11.25 0.47
N SER A 111 -8.87 -12.54 0.13
CA SER A 111 -8.47 -12.99 -1.20
C SER A 111 -9.52 -12.85 -2.31
N TRP A 112 -10.77 -12.49 -2.00
CA TRP A 112 -11.88 -12.48 -2.98
C TRP A 112 -12.90 -11.37 -2.75
N ALA A 113 -12.82 -10.64 -1.65
CA ALA A 113 -13.72 -9.57 -1.30
C ALA A 113 -13.03 -8.43 -0.57
N ALA A 114 -13.50 -7.21 -0.80
CA ALA A 114 -13.20 -6.03 -0.02
C ALA A 114 -14.48 -5.55 0.66
N VAL A 115 -14.38 -5.17 1.95
CA VAL A 115 -15.45 -4.56 2.72
C VAL A 115 -15.04 -3.13 3.02
N VAL A 116 -15.87 -2.19 2.61
CA VAL A 116 -15.76 -0.76 2.91
C VAL A 116 -16.83 -0.45 3.94
N ALA A 117 -16.45 0.02 5.12
CA ALA A 117 -17.39 0.49 6.12
C ALA A 117 -17.35 2.01 6.20
N GLY A 118 -18.53 2.62 6.14
CA GLY A 118 -18.77 4.04 6.42
C GLY A 118 -19.35 4.23 7.81
N GLY A 119 -19.91 5.42 8.07
CA GLY A 119 -20.56 5.72 9.35
C GLY A 119 -21.82 4.90 9.58
N ASP A 120 -22.74 4.93 8.59
CA ASP A 120 -24.08 4.34 8.72
C ASP A 120 -24.34 3.22 7.69
N SER A 121 -23.37 2.93 6.82
CA SER A 121 -23.51 1.96 5.73
C SER A 121 -22.21 1.20 5.50
N TYR A 122 -22.30 0.09 4.77
CA TYR A 122 -21.14 -0.66 4.30
C TYR A 122 -21.36 -1.12 2.85
N PHE A 123 -20.27 -1.39 2.15
CA PHE A 123 -20.26 -1.92 0.80
C PHE A 123 -19.31 -3.11 0.73
N ILE A 124 -19.78 -4.21 0.13
CA ILE A 124 -18.96 -5.40 -0.11
C ILE A 124 -18.73 -5.51 -1.62
N TRP A 125 -17.46 -5.46 -2.01
CA TRP A 125 -17.03 -5.72 -3.36
C TRP A 125 -16.44 -7.12 -3.47
N HIS A 126 -17.16 -8.02 -4.12
CA HIS A 126 -16.59 -9.28 -4.58
C HIS A 126 -15.80 -9.02 -5.86
N PHE A 127 -14.49 -9.26 -5.80
CA PHE A 127 -13.60 -9.08 -6.94
C PHE A 127 -13.13 -10.45 -7.44
N LEU A 128 -12.94 -10.53 -8.75
CA LEU A 128 -12.38 -11.71 -9.39
C LEU A 128 -11.00 -11.37 -9.89
N VAL A 129 -9.99 -12.09 -9.40
CA VAL A 129 -8.63 -11.97 -9.90
C VAL A 129 -8.46 -13.05 -10.95
N PRO A 130 -8.25 -12.70 -12.23
CA PRO A 130 -7.93 -13.70 -13.24
C PRO A 130 -6.67 -14.43 -12.80
N HIS A 131 -6.77 -15.73 -12.51
CA HIS A 131 -5.58 -16.55 -12.29
C HIS A 131 -4.71 -16.48 -13.56
N LYS A 132 -3.42 -16.19 -13.40
CA LYS A 132 -2.45 -16.48 -14.47
C LYS A 132 -2.51 -17.99 -14.70
N SER A 133 -3.07 -18.43 -15.82
CA SER A 133 -2.94 -19.81 -16.26
C SER A 133 -1.45 -20.11 -16.43
N THR A 134 -0.85 -20.84 -15.51
CA THR A 134 0.47 -21.44 -15.73
C THR A 134 0.28 -22.53 -16.79
N SER A 135 0.37 -22.15 -18.08
CA SER A 135 0.45 -23.15 -19.15
C SER A 135 1.87 -23.70 -19.18
N THR A 136 2.23 -24.57 -18.25
CA THR A 136 3.32 -25.52 -18.48
C THR A 136 2.81 -26.53 -19.49
N ARG A 137 3.08 -26.29 -20.78
CA ARG A 137 2.98 -27.33 -21.81
C ARG A 137 3.95 -28.46 -21.40
N PRO A 138 3.52 -29.73 -21.30
CA PRO A 138 4.45 -30.83 -21.26
C PRO A 138 5.23 -30.84 -22.57
N VAL A 139 6.56 -30.84 -22.50
CA VAL A 139 7.41 -31.13 -23.67
C VAL A 139 7.11 -32.57 -24.08
N ALA A 140 6.55 -32.76 -25.27
CA ALA A 140 6.43 -34.09 -25.85
C ALA A 140 7.84 -34.62 -26.15
N MET A 141 8.26 -35.65 -25.42
CA MET A 141 9.40 -36.47 -25.83
C MET A 141 9.01 -37.20 -27.11
N SER A 142 9.65 -36.87 -28.22
CA SER A 142 9.66 -37.74 -29.40
C SER A 142 10.47 -38.99 -29.05
N ALA A 143 9.81 -40.13 -28.93
CA ALA A 143 10.47 -41.42 -28.99
C ALA A 143 10.91 -41.64 -30.45
N GLU A 144 12.22 -41.83 -30.65
CA GLU A 144 12.76 -42.41 -31.87
C GLU A 144 12.19 -43.82 -32.04
N GLU A 145 11.56 -44.08 -33.19
CA GLU A 145 11.28 -45.43 -33.64
C GLU A 145 12.20 -45.76 -34.83
N LYS A 146 12.68 -46.99 -34.78
CA LYS A 146 13.77 -47.63 -35.52
C LYS A 146 13.46 -47.86 -37.00
#